data_AF-A0A914CMK6-F1
#
_entry.id   AF-A0A914CMK6-F1
#
_cell.length_a   1.000
_cell.length_b   1.000
_cell.length_c   1.000
_cell.angle_alpha   90.00
_cell.angle_beta   90.00
_cell.angle_gamma   90.00
#
_symmetry.space_group_name_H-M   'P 1'
#
loop_
_entity.id
_entity.type
_entity.pdbx_description
1 polymer ?
#
loop_
_entity_poly.entity_id
_entity_poly.type
_entity_poly.pdbx_seq_one_letter_code
_entity_poly.pdbx_strand_id
1 'polypeptide(L)'
;MFNDKIYVSLWWWYMFAMVTVFISALRKTVTFLLSAYRSKEICSILQLKETDDTKFVNQFAESLSNHGLLLLILLTECVGPMEAHDVAMFLKDKLMVSANSTNQRIDALNRDQTKILFEST
;
A
#
# COMPACT_ATOMS: atom_id res chain seq x y z
N MET A 1 -7.25 -52.95 6.03
CA MET A 1 -8.55 -52.31 5.72
C MET A 1 -8.73 -50.92 6.35
N PHE A 2 -8.00 -50.56 7.43
CA PHE A 2 -8.02 -49.19 7.97
C PHE A 2 -7.27 -48.17 7.10
N ASN A 3 -6.17 -48.60 6.46
CA ASN A 3 -5.30 -47.75 5.65
C ASN A 3 -6.05 -47.05 4.51
N ASP A 4 -6.80 -47.81 3.70
CA ASP A 4 -7.53 -47.26 2.54
C ASP A 4 -8.63 -46.27 2.94
N LYS A 5 -9.29 -46.49 4.10
CA LYS A 5 -10.32 -45.57 4.60
C LYS A 5 -9.71 -44.25 5.10
N ILE A 6 -8.52 -44.33 5.71
CA ILE A 6 -7.79 -43.16 6.22
C ILE A 6 -7.29 -42.30 5.05
N TYR A 7 -6.79 -42.92 3.97
CA TYR A 7 -6.36 -42.17 2.78
C TYR A 7 -7.51 -41.41 2.11
N VAL A 8 -8.68 -42.04 1.98
CA VAL A 8 -9.86 -41.35 1.41
C VAL A 8 -10.27 -40.17 2.28
N SER A 9 -10.23 -40.30 3.60
CA SER A 9 -10.55 -39.18 4.51
C SER A 9 -9.51 -38.05 4.43
N LEU A 10 -8.22 -38.36 4.47
CA LEU A 10 -7.13 -37.38 4.32
C LEU A 10 -7.20 -36.64 2.98
N TRP A 11 -7.59 -37.34 1.92
CA TRP A 11 -7.74 -36.76 0.60
C TRP A 11 -8.83 -35.68 0.57
N TRP A 12 -9.97 -35.92 1.23
CA TRP A 12 -11.03 -34.90 1.37
C TRP A 12 -10.58 -33.70 2.18
N TRP A 13 -9.86 -33.92 3.28
CA TRP A 13 -9.29 -32.83 4.08
C TRP A 13 -8.26 -32.01 3.31
N TYR A 14 -7.42 -32.67 2.53
CA TYR A 14 -6.45 -32.01 1.67
C TYR A 14 -7.13 -31.16 0.59
N MET A 15 -8.15 -31.71 -0.08
CA MET A 15 -8.93 -30.95 -1.06
C MET A 15 -9.63 -29.76 -0.42
N PHE A 16 -10.20 -29.93 0.79
CA PHE A 16 -10.80 -28.83 1.53
C PHE A 16 -9.79 -27.74 1.85
N ALA A 17 -8.60 -28.10 2.37
CA ALA A 17 -7.53 -27.16 2.63
C ALA A 17 -7.04 -26.45 1.36
N MET A 18 -6.93 -27.16 0.24
CA MET A 18 -6.55 -26.56 -1.04
C MET A 18 -7.60 -25.55 -1.52
N VAL A 19 -8.89 -25.87 -1.38
CA VAL A 19 -9.97 -24.95 -1.74
C VAL A 19 -9.98 -23.70 -0.86
N THR A 20 -9.80 -23.84 0.46
CA THR A 20 -9.76 -22.68 1.36
C THR A 20 -8.55 -21.78 1.08
N VAL A 21 -7.38 -22.37 0.81
CA VAL A 21 -6.18 -21.63 0.40
C VAL A 21 -6.41 -20.94 -0.95
N PHE A 22 -7.00 -21.64 -1.92
CA PHE A 22 -7.26 -21.08 -3.26
C PHE A 22 -8.25 -19.91 -3.22
N ILE A 23 -9.34 -20.01 -2.46
CA ILE A 23 -10.29 -18.92 -2.27
C ILE A 23 -9.62 -17.73 -1.58
N SER A 24 -8.81 -17.99 -0.55
CA SER A 24 -8.06 -16.95 0.17
C SER A 24 -7.07 -16.22 -0.75
N ALA A 25 -6.36 -16.98 -1.58
CA ALA A 25 -5.44 -16.45 -2.58
C ALA A 25 -6.19 -15.60 -3.61
N LEU A 26 -7.27 -16.11 -4.21
CA LEU A 26 -8.12 -15.37 -5.14
C LEU A 26 -8.62 -14.06 -4.54
N ARG A 27 -9.10 -14.08 -3.30
CA ARG A 27 -9.56 -12.87 -2.61
C ARG A 27 -8.45 -11.82 -2.51
N LYS A 28 -7.24 -12.23 -2.06
CA LYS A 28 -6.09 -11.32 -1.97
C LYS A 28 -5.64 -10.82 -3.34
N THR A 29 -5.65 -11.67 -4.37
CA THR A 29 -5.30 -11.29 -5.74
C THR A 29 -6.30 -10.28 -6.32
N VAL A 30 -7.59 -10.45 -6.07
CA VAL A 30 -8.62 -9.48 -6.49
C VAL A 30 -8.45 -8.15 -5.78
N THR A 31 -8.23 -8.15 -4.46
CA THR A 31 -7.93 -6.93 -3.70
C THR A 31 -6.66 -6.23 -4.21
N PHE A 32 -5.63 -7.00 -4.59
CA PHE A 32 -4.40 -6.46 -5.15
C PHE A 32 -4.59 -5.86 -6.55
N LEU A 33 -5.39 -6.49 -7.41
CA LEU A 33 -5.65 -5.99 -8.77
C LEU A 33 -6.53 -4.73 -8.77
N LEU A 34 -7.50 -4.64 -7.86
CA LEU A 34 -8.36 -3.47 -7.79
C LEU A 34 -7.65 -2.34 -7.04
N SER A 35 -6.96 -1.49 -7.81
CA SER A 35 -6.37 -0.24 -7.30
C SER A 35 -7.38 0.66 -6.56
N ALA A 36 -8.67 0.54 -6.87
CA ALA A 36 -9.75 1.27 -6.21
C ALA A 36 -10.01 0.85 -4.74
N TYR A 37 -9.61 -0.34 -4.31
CA TYR A 37 -9.70 -0.75 -2.90
C TYR A 37 -8.54 -0.21 -2.05
N ARG A 38 -7.46 0.24 -2.69
CA ARG A 38 -6.24 0.72 -2.03
C ARG A 38 -6.50 1.98 -1.20
N SER A 39 -7.26 2.93 -1.73
CA SER A 39 -7.60 4.17 -1.00
C SER A 39 -8.47 3.90 0.21
N LYS A 40 -9.40 2.94 0.11
CA LYS A 40 -10.31 2.57 1.21
C LYS A 40 -9.57 1.85 2.34
N GLU A 41 -8.61 0.99 1.99
CA GLU A 41 -7.77 0.27 2.95
C GLU A 41 -6.80 1.21 3.67
N ILE A 42 -6.19 2.16 2.96
CA ILE A 42 -5.38 3.22 3.59
C ILE A 42 -6.22 4.08 4.52
N CYS A 43 -7.44 4.46 4.11
CA CYS A 43 -8.34 5.24 4.95
C CYS A 43 -8.69 4.49 6.26
N SER A 44 -8.88 3.17 6.17
CA SER A 44 -9.08 2.31 7.34
C SER A 44 -7.83 2.22 8.23
N ILE A 45 -6.63 2.14 7.65
CA ILE A 45 -5.37 2.02 8.41
C ILE A 45 -5.05 3.35 9.11
N LEU A 46 -5.29 4.48 8.44
CA LEU A 46 -5.03 5.80 8.98
C LEU A 46 -6.08 6.27 10.01
N GLN A 47 -7.16 5.50 10.22
CA GLN A 47 -8.32 5.86 11.06
C GLN A 47 -8.82 7.29 10.82
N LEU A 48 -8.61 7.81 9.61
CA LEU A 48 -8.94 9.18 9.28
C LEU A 48 -10.44 9.27 9.01
N LYS A 49 -11.08 10.24 9.66
CA LYS A 49 -12.51 10.50 9.47
C LYS A 49 -12.73 10.80 7.99
N GLU A 50 -13.56 9.98 7.34
CA GLU A 50 -13.79 9.83 5.89
C GLU A 50 -14.06 11.14 5.10
N THR A 51 -14.19 12.29 5.78
CA THR A 51 -14.89 13.47 5.28
C THR A 51 -14.02 14.67 4.90
N ASP A 52 -12.77 14.80 5.37
CA ASP A 52 -11.94 15.99 5.05
C ASP A 52 -10.65 15.71 4.25
N ASP A 53 -10.05 14.52 4.36
CA ASP A 53 -8.69 14.27 3.85
C ASP A 53 -8.61 13.27 2.69
N THR A 54 -9.69 13.05 1.94
CA THR A 54 -9.68 12.10 0.80
C THR A 54 -8.70 12.50 -0.31
N LYS A 55 -8.50 13.81 -0.54
CA LYS A 55 -7.46 14.31 -1.46
C LYS A 55 -6.06 14.00 -0.94
N PHE A 56 -5.84 14.14 0.37
CA PHE A 56 -4.57 13.85 1.02
C PHE A 56 -4.25 12.35 0.99
N VAL A 57 -5.22 11.49 1.29
CA VAL A 57 -5.08 10.03 1.23
C VAL A 57 -4.74 9.59 -0.20
N ASN A 58 -5.39 10.17 -1.21
CA ASN A 58 -5.08 9.85 -2.60
C ASN A 58 -3.67 10.35 -3.00
N GLN A 59 -3.27 11.54 -2.58
CA GLN A 59 -1.94 12.07 -2.87
C GLN A 59 -0.83 11.31 -2.13
N PHE A 60 -1.10 10.84 -0.91
CA PHE A 60 -0.24 9.94 -0.16
C PHE A 60 -0.18 8.55 -0.82
N ALA A 61 -1.30 8.02 -1.28
CA ALA A 61 -1.37 6.75 -2.02
C ALA A 61 -0.65 6.81 -3.38
N GLU A 62 -0.65 7.98 -4.05
CA GLU A 62 0.11 8.22 -5.27
C GLU A 62 1.60 8.41 -4.99
N SER A 63 1.95 9.12 -3.92
CA SER A 63 3.34 9.31 -3.51
C SER A 63 3.99 8.02 -3.00
N LEU A 64 3.18 7.12 -2.44
CA LEU A 64 3.63 5.82 -1.96
C LEU A 64 3.61 4.83 -3.14
N SER A 65 4.79 4.41 -3.60
CA SER A 65 4.90 3.42 -4.67
C SER A 65 4.06 2.17 -4.39
N ASN A 66 3.67 1.44 -5.45
CA ASN A 66 2.84 0.24 -5.31
C ASN A 66 3.38 -0.79 -4.32
N HIS A 67 4.70 -0.85 -4.18
CA HIS A 67 5.38 -1.70 -3.22
C HIS A 67 5.29 -1.19 -1.77
N GLY A 68 5.35 0.13 -1.57
CA GLY A 68 5.23 0.74 -0.24
C GLY A 68 3.85 0.52 0.37
N LEU A 69 2.80 0.57 -0.46
CA LEU A 69 1.45 0.25 0.02
C LEU A 69 1.30 -1.22 0.41
N LEU A 70 1.78 -2.12 -0.45
CA LEU A 70 1.70 -3.56 -0.18
C LEU A 70 2.42 -3.91 1.13
N LEU A 71 3.54 -3.24 1.40
CA LEU A 71 4.28 -3.39 2.65
C LEU A 71 3.47 -2.89 3.85
N LEU A 72 2.72 -1.79 3.72
CA LEU A 72 1.86 -1.26 4.78
C LEU A 72 0.68 -2.22 5.09
N ILE A 73 0.09 -2.82 4.06
CA ILE A 73 -0.99 -3.82 4.21
C ILE A 73 -0.45 -5.08 4.89
N LEU A 74 0.70 -5.58 4.45
CA LEU A 74 1.38 -6.71 5.10
C LEU A 74 1.72 -6.40 6.56
N LEU A 75 2.19 -5.20 6.84
CA LEU A 75 2.50 -4.77 8.21
C LEU A 75 1.24 -4.74 9.08
N THR A 76 0.12 -4.26 8.53
CA THR A 76 -1.18 -4.27 9.21
C THR A 76 -1.62 -5.70 9.54
N GLU A 77 -1.42 -6.64 8.62
CA GLU A 77 -1.79 -8.05 8.81
C GLU A 77 -0.84 -8.79 9.77
N CYS A 78 0.44 -8.41 9.84
CA CYS A 78 1.44 -9.06 10.69
C CYS A 78 1.53 -8.49 12.11
N VAL A 79 1.45 -7.16 12.26
CA VAL A 79 1.73 -6.46 13.52
C VAL A 79 0.44 -5.97 14.18
N GLY A 80 -0.55 -5.62 13.37
CA GLY A 80 -1.81 -5.06 13.83
C GLY A 80 -2.05 -3.63 13.30
N PRO A 81 -3.30 -3.15 13.39
CA PRO A 81 -3.70 -1.88 12.81
C PRO A 81 -3.14 -0.65 13.54
N MET A 82 -2.84 -0.74 14.85
CA MET A 82 -2.33 0.41 15.62
C MET A 82 -0.87 0.74 15.27
N GLU A 83 -0.07 -0.30 15.12
CA GLU A 83 1.37 -0.22 14.85
C GLU A 83 1.60 0.12 13.38
N ALA A 84 0.75 -0.40 12.49
CA ALA A 84 0.74 0.00 11.09
C ALA A 84 0.34 1.48 10.92
N HIS A 85 -0.57 2.00 11.75
CA HIS A 85 -0.91 3.42 11.76
C HIS A 85 0.31 4.29 12.13
N ASP A 86 1.05 3.93 13.18
CA ASP A 86 2.23 4.70 13.61
C ASP A 86 3.33 4.72 12.55
N VAL A 87 3.54 3.58 11.87
CA VAL A 87 4.48 3.50 10.75
C VAL A 87 3.98 4.30 9.54
N ALA A 88 2.67 4.30 9.26
CA ALA A 88 2.10 5.09 8.18
C ALA A 88 2.24 6.60 8.44
N MET A 89 2.03 7.04 9.68
CA MET A 89 2.25 8.43 10.11
C MET A 89 3.73 8.84 10.04
N PHE A 90 4.65 7.95 10.43
CA PHE A 90 6.08 8.20 10.27
C PHE A 90 6.51 8.29 8.79
N LEU A 91 5.97 7.42 7.94
CA LEU A 91 6.21 7.44 6.49
C LEU A 91 5.67 8.72 5.86
N LYS A 92 4.49 9.17 6.28
CA LYS A 92 3.91 10.45 5.89
C LYS A 92 4.88 11.60 6.18
N ASP A 93 5.34 11.74 7.42
CA ASP A 93 6.20 12.86 7.79
C ASP A 93 7.51 12.85 6.98
N LYS A 94 8.11 11.68 6.75
CA LYS A 94 9.30 11.56 5.91
C LYS A 94 9.05 11.85 4.42
N LEU A 95 7.94 11.39 3.87
CA LEU A 95 7.61 11.58 2.45
C LEU A 95 7.24 13.03 2.15
N MET A 96 6.54 13.72 3.05
CA MET A 96 6.24 15.15 2.89
C MET A 96 7.50 16.01 2.94
N VAL A 97 8.46 15.68 3.82
CA VAL A 97 9.78 16.34 3.87
C VAL A 97 10.56 16.10 2.56
N SER A 98 10.55 14.87 2.05
CA SER A 98 11.22 14.52 0.80
C SER A 98 10.59 15.23 -0.42
N ALA A 99 9.26 15.28 -0.50
CA ALA A 99 8.53 15.95 -1.57
C ALA A 99 8.83 17.45 -1.61
N ASN A 100 8.83 18.12 -0.45
CA ASN A 100 9.16 19.54 -0.35
C ASN A 100 10.61 19.84 -0.75
N SER A 101 11.55 18.95 -0.39
CA SER A 101 12.97 19.11 -0.78
C SER A 101 13.19 18.96 -2.29
N THR A 102 12.38 18.11 -2.95
CA THR A 102 12.47 17.87 -4.39
C THR A 102 11.90 19.05 -5.18
N ASN A 103 10.77 19.60 -4.73
CA ASN A 103 10.17 20.79 -5.34
C ASN A 103 11.10 22.01 -5.24
N GLN A 104 11.73 22.24 -4.08
CA GLN A 104 12.70 23.32 -3.91
C GLN A 104 13.91 23.18 -4.87
N ARG A 105 14.32 21.95 -5.15
CA ARG A 105 15.46 21.67 -6.04
C ARG A 105 15.10 21.90 -7.51
N ILE A 106 13.88 21.56 -7.91
CA ILE A 106 13.34 21.85 -9.26
C ILE A 106 13.17 23.37 -9.45
N ASP A 107 12.68 24.09 -8.44
CA ASP A 107 12.54 25.54 -8.48
C ASP A 107 13.89 26.28 -8.50
N ALA A 108 14.93 25.70 -7.89
CA ALA A 108 16.29 26.21 -7.99
C ALA A 108 16.85 26.01 -9.41
N LEU A 109 16.66 24.83 -10.00
CA LEU A 109 17.08 24.53 -11.38
C LEU A 109 16.38 25.40 -12.42
N ASN A 110 15.07 25.64 -12.29
CA ASN A 110 14.33 26.52 -13.21
C ASN A 110 14.77 27.99 -13.09
N ARG A 111 15.19 28.43 -11.90
CA ARG A 111 15.75 29.79 -11.70
C ARG A 111 17.14 29.96 -12.31
N ASP A 112 17.97 28.93 -12.27
CA ASP A 112 19.27 28.96 -12.94
C ASP A 112 19.13 28.90 -14.46
N GLN A 113 18.21 28.09 -15.00
CA GLN A 113 17.96 28.06 -16.44
C GLN A 113 17.39 29.38 -16.98
N THR A 114 16.54 30.07 -16.21
CA THR A 114 16.04 31.40 -16.60
C THR A 114 17.12 32.47 -16.55
N LYS A 115 18.05 32.42 -15.59
CA LYS A 115 19.21 33.33 -15.58
C LYS A 115 20.12 33.16 -16.81
N ILE A 116 20.42 31.92 -17.18
CA ILE A 116 21.28 31.63 -18.33
C ILE A 116 20.66 32.14 -19.65
N LEU A 117 19.33 32.07 -19.78
CA LEU A 117 18.60 32.57 -20.95
C LEU A 117 18.56 34.11 -21.03
N PHE A 118 18.58 34.81 -19.89
CA PHE A 118 18.61 36.28 -19.85
C PHE A 118 20.02 36.88 -20.03
N GLU A 119 21.09 36.15 -19.72
CA GLU A 119 22.47 36.60 -19.96
C GLU A 119 22.97 36.37 -21.40
N SER A 120 22.24 35.61 -22.22
CA SER A 120 22.61 35.31 -23.62
C SER A 120 21.92 36.20 -24.67
N THR A 121 21.23 37.28 -24.27
CA THR A 121 20.54 38.24 -25.15
C THR A 121 21.16 39.63 -25.01
#